data_AF-A0A522T9M7-F1
#
_entry.id   AF-A0A522T9M7-F1
#
_cell.length_a   1.000
_cell.length_b   1.000
_cell.length_c   1.000
_cell.angle_alpha   90.00
_cell.angle_beta   90.00
_cell.angle_gamma   90.00
#
_symmetry.space_group_name_H-M   'P 1'
#
loop_
_entity.id
_entity.type
_entity.pdbx_description
1 polymer ?
#
loop_
_entity_poly.entity_id
_entity_poly.type
_entity_poly.pdbx_seq_one_letter_code
_entity_poly.pdbx_strand_id
1 'polypeptide(L)' 'MRATTISLPDDLIRRTDRLAKKMKLSRNALIAKAIEAFIADQRDAEITEQLNQAYAHDDGR' A
#
# COMPACT_ATOMS: atom_id res chain seq x y z
N MET A 1 10.31 9.25 -14.40
CA MET A 1 10.06 9.30 -12.94
C MET A 1 10.12 10.75 -12.48
N ARG A 2 9.21 11.19 -11.60
CA ARG A 2 9.26 12.51 -10.96
C ARG A 2 9.76 12.36 -9.53
N ALA A 3 10.56 13.31 -9.05
CA ALA A 3 10.98 13.36 -7.65
C ALA A 3 10.09 14.34 -6.88
N THR A 4 9.74 13.96 -5.65
CA THR A 4 8.98 14.81 -4.73
C THR A 4 9.52 14.58 -3.32
N THR A 5 9.74 15.66 -2.59
CA THR A 5 10.18 15.60 -1.20
C THR A 5 8.97 15.47 -0.30
N ILE A 6 9.00 14.50 0.61
CA ILE A 6 7.97 14.28 1.62
C ILE A 6 8.61 14.26 3.01
N SER A 7 7.95 14.88 3.99
CA SER A 7 8.36 14.80 5.38
C SER A 7 7.84 13.49 5.99
N LEU A 8 8.73 12.71 6.60
CA LEU A 8 8.41 11.45 7.24
C LEU A 8 9.06 11.39 8.63
N PRO A 9 8.47 10.69 9.61
CA PRO A 9 9.12 10.46 10.89
C PRO A 9 10.46 9.74 10.72
N ASP A 10 11.49 10.16 11.46
CA ASP A 10 12.84 9.59 11.35
C ASP A 10 12.87 8.08 11.58
N ASP A 11 12.08 7.58 12.53
CA ASP A 11 11.95 6.14 12.79
C ASP A 11 11.40 5.35 11.61
N LEU A 12 10.51 5.97 10.82
CA LEU A 12 9.99 5.35 9.61
C LEU A 12 11.08 5.29 8.54
N ILE A 13 11.82 6.39 8.34
CA ILE A 13 12.95 6.44 7.39
C ILE A 13 13.98 5.36 7.73
N ARG A 14 14.38 5.25 9.00
CA ARG A 14 15.33 4.21 9.47
C ARG A 14 14.82 2.79 9.22
N ARG A 15 13.53 2.52 9.43
CA ARG A 15 12.93 1.20 9.16
C ARG A 15 12.92 0.89 7.67
N THR A 16 12.53 1.86 6.84
CA THR A 16 12.55 1.74 5.37
C THR A 16 13.95 1.44 4.84
N ASP A 17 14.97 2.14 5.33
CA ASP A 17 16.36 1.91 4.91
C ASP A 17 16.88 0.52 5.24
N ARG A 18 16.58 0.04 6.46
CA ARG A 18 16.95 -1.33 6.87
C ARG A 18 16.28 -2.37 5.99
N LEU A 19 14.99 -2.19 5.70
CA LEU A 19 14.24 -3.11 4.83
C LEU A 19 14.75 -3.07 3.40
N ALA A 20 15.00 -1.89 2.84
CA ALA A 20 15.51 -1.71 1.48
C ALA A 20 16.86 -2.43 1.33
N LYS A 21 17.76 -2.26 2.31
CA LYS A 21 19.04 -2.96 2.35
C LYS A 21 18.87 -4.48 2.42
N LYS A 22 17.98 -4.98 3.29
CA LYS A 22 17.69 -6.42 3.40
C LYS A 22 17.17 -7.01 2.09
N MET A 23 16.36 -6.25 1.35
CA MET A 23 15.79 -6.66 0.07
C MET A 23 16.69 -6.37 -1.13
N LYS A 24 17.89 -5.78 -0.92
CA LYS A 24 18.79 -5.31 -1.98
C LYS A 24 18.11 -4.35 -2.98
N LEU A 25 17.21 -3.51 -2.48
CA LEU A 25 16.51 -2.48 -3.24
C LEU A 25 17.02 -1.09 -2.86
N SER A 26 16.89 -0.13 -3.78
CA SER A 26 17.02 1.28 -3.42
C SER A 26 15.84 1.71 -2.54
N ARG A 27 16.04 2.73 -1.70
CA ARG A 27 14.96 3.31 -0.87
C ARG A 27 13.74 3.68 -1.72
N ASN A 28 13.96 4.33 -2.86
CA ASN A 28 12.88 4.78 -3.74
C ASN A 28 12.14 3.60 -4.39
N ALA A 29 12.85 2.53 -4.76
CA ALA A 29 12.23 1.31 -5.29
C ALA A 29 11.35 0.61 -4.24
N LEU A 30 11.81 0.55 -2.99
CA LEU A 30 11.00 0.00 -1.90
C LEU A 30 9.75 0.84 -1.65
N ILE A 31 9.88 2.18 -1.62
CA ILE A 31 8.75 3.09 -1.42
C ILE A 31 7.73 2.94 -2.55
N ALA A 32 8.18 2.92 -3.81
CA ALA A 32 7.30 2.70 -4.96
C ALA A 32 6.53 1.38 -4.84
N LYS A 33 7.23 0.29 -4.52
CA LYS A 33 6.62 -1.03 -4.32
C LYS A 33 5.60 -1.03 -3.17
N ALA A 34 5.89 -0.32 -2.08
CA ALA A 34 4.97 -0.22 -0.95
C ALA A 34 3.70 0.56 -1.31
N ILE A 35 3.82 1.65 -2.09
CA ILE A 35 2.68 2.42 -2.58
C ILE A 35 1.83 1.58 -3.54
N GLU A 36 2.45 0.87 -4.48
CA GLU A 36 1.75 -0.03 -5.40
C GLU A 36 0.98 -1.12 -4.65
N ALA A 37 1.63 -1.78 -3.68
CA ALA A 37 0.99 -2.80 -2.86
C ALA A 37 -0.16 -2.23 -2.02
N PHE A 38 0.00 -1.05 -1.44
CA PHE A 38 -1.04 -0.40 -0.65
C PHE A 38 -2.25 -0.02 -1.52
N ILE A 39 -2.03 0.51 -2.73
CA ILE A 39 -3.11 0.84 -3.66
C ILE A 39 -3.85 -0.44 -4.10
N ALA A 40 -3.12 -1.53 -4.38
CA ALA A 40 -3.73 -2.80 -4.75
C ALA A 40 -4.61 -3.36 -3.62
N ASP A 41 -4.09 -3.37 -2.40
CA ASP A 41 -4.82 -3.83 -1.21
C ASP A 41 -6.11 -3.02 -0.97
N GLN A 42 -6.06 -1.70 -1.16
CA GLN A 42 -7.25 -0.84 -1.04
C GLN A 42 -8.27 -1.09 -2.16
N ARG A 43 -7.84 -1.37 -3.40
CA ARG A 43 -8.75 -1.75 -4.49
C ARG A 43 -9.43 -3.07 -4.19
N ASP A 44 -8.69 -4.05 -3.68
CA ASP A 44 -9.24 -5.35 -3.34
C ASP A 44 -10.19 -5.27 -2.13
N ALA A 45 -9.90 -4.40 -1.15
CA ALA A 45 -10.80 -4.09 -0.05
C ALA A 45 -12.10 -3.42 -0.52
N GLU A 46 -12.02 -2.45 -1.43
CA GLU A 46 -13.19 -1.79 -2.01
C GLU A 46 -14.05 -2.76 -2.83
N ILE A 47 -13.43 -3.65 -3.62
CA ILE A 47 -14.14 -4.72 -4.36
C ILE A 47 -14.81 -5.70 -3.38
N THR A 48 -14.11 -6.09 -2.31
CA THR A 48 -14.64 -6.98 -1.28
C THR A 48 -15.83 -6.32 -0.57
N GLU A 49 -15.75 -5.02 -0.28
CA GLU A 49 -16.84 -4.27 0.35
C GLU A 49 -18.05 -4.11 -0.59
N GLN A 50 -17.82 -3.87 -1.89
CA GLN A 50 -18.89 -3.83 -2.89
C GLN A 50 -19.56 -5.19 -3.10
N LEU A 51 -18.79 -6.29 -3.09
CA LEU A 51 -19.34 -7.66 -3.13
C LEU A 51 -20.15 -7.97 -1.87
N ASN A 52 -19.64 -7.63 -0.69
CA ASN A 52 -20.37 -7.80 0.56
C ASN A 52 -21.68 -6.99 0.58
N GLN A 53 -21.70 -5.78 0.02
CA GLN A 53 -22.92 -4.98 -0.14
C GLN A 53 -23.90 -5.62 -1.14
N ALA A 54 -23.41 -6.21 -2.23
CA ALA A 54 -24.25 -6.91 -3.20
C ALA A 54 -24.87 -8.19 -2.62
N TYR A 55 -24.13 -8.98 -1.84
CA TYR A 55 -24.65 -10.16 -1.15
C TYR A 55 -25.60 -9.80 0.01
N ALA A 56 -25.33 -8.71 0.73
CA ALA A 56 -26.24 -8.22 1.78
C ALA A 56 -27.61 -7.74 1.25
N HIS A 57 -27.74 -7.53 -0.06
CA HIS A 57 -28.99 -7.13 -0.70
C HIS A 57 -29.82 -8.31 -1.25
N ASP A 58 -29.28 -9.53 -1.25
CA ASP A 58 -29.96 -10.72 -1.80
C ASP A 58 -30.50 -11.68 -0.70
N ASP A 59 -30.05 -11.55 0.56
CA ASP A 59 -30.59 -12.28 1.73
C ASP A 59 -31.92 -11.70 2.27
N GLY A 60 -32.58 -10.83 1.49
CA GLY A 60 -33.81 -10.12 1.87
C GLY A 60 -35.08 -10.52 1.12
N ARG A 61 -35.14 -11.71 0.50
CA ARG A 61 -36.33 -12.19 -0.23
C ARG A 61 -36.80 -13.58 0.16
#